data_AF-A0A9K3JHY9-F1
#
_entry.id   AF-A0A9K3JHY9-F1
#
_cell.length_a   1.000
_cell.length_b   1.000
_cell.length_c   1.000
_cell.angle_alpha   90.00
_cell.angle_beta   90.00
_cell.angle_gamma   90.00
#
_symmetry.space_group_name_H-M   'P 1'
#
loop_
_entity.id
_entity.type
_entity.pdbx_description
1 polymer ?
#
loop_
_entity_poly.entity_id
_entity_poly.type
_entity_poly.pdbx_seq_one_letter_code
_entity_poly.pdbx_strand_id
1 'polypeptide(L)'
;MYYKGVYHFFYQHNPYGPLWGNMSWGHAISHDLINWVHLDIALVPNEHYDINGCFSGSTTILPNGEPAILYTGVDAKLHQVQNLAFPKNI
;
A
#
# COMPACT_ATOMS: atom_id res chain seq x y z
N MET A 1 0.56 -3.64 -10.01
CA MET A 1 -0.68 -3.99 -10.76
C MET A 1 -0.85 -3.04 -11.96
N TYR A 2 -1.72 -3.34 -12.93
CA TYR A 2 -2.04 -2.45 -14.06
C TYR A 2 -3.51 -2.03 -13.99
N TYR A 3 -3.79 -0.73 -14.00
CA TYR A 3 -5.15 -0.17 -13.92
C TYR A 3 -5.32 0.93 -14.96
N LYS A 4 -6.41 0.93 -15.72
CA LYS A 4 -6.81 2.04 -16.60
C LYS A 4 -5.66 2.67 -17.43
N GLY A 5 -4.75 1.85 -17.97
CA GLY A 5 -3.62 2.37 -18.77
C GLY A 5 -2.32 2.63 -18.02
N VAL A 6 -2.26 2.36 -16.71
CA VAL A 6 -1.17 2.77 -15.83
C VAL A 6 -0.69 1.59 -14.99
N TYR A 7 0.62 1.41 -14.89
CA TYR A 7 1.24 0.49 -13.93
C TYR A 7 1.36 1.18 -12.57
N HIS A 8 0.91 0.51 -11.52
CA HIS A 8 1.05 0.93 -10.13
C HIS A 8 2.01 0.00 -9.40
N PHE A 9 2.95 0.59 -8.68
CA PHE A 9 3.90 -0.10 -7.83
C PHE A 9 3.82 0.48 -6.41
N PHE A 10 3.62 -0.41 -5.44
CA PHE A 10 3.62 -0.08 -4.02
C PHE A 10 4.80 -0.78 -3.35
N TYR A 11 5.37 -0.15 -2.33
CA TYR A 11 6.57 -0.65 -1.66
C TYR A 11 6.64 -0.24 -0.20
N GLN A 12 7.28 -1.07 0.62
CA GLN A 12 7.56 -0.78 2.02
C GLN A 12 8.48 0.45 2.13
N HIS A 13 8.03 1.46 2.86
CA HIS A 13 8.70 2.74 2.98
C HIS A 13 8.69 3.21 4.43
N ASN A 14 9.84 3.66 4.93
CA ASN A 14 9.96 4.43 6.16
C ASN A 14 10.06 5.92 5.79
N PRO A 15 9.02 6.74 6.03
CA PRO A 15 9.05 8.17 5.69
C PRO A 15 10.04 8.99 6.54
N TYR A 16 10.55 8.40 7.63
CA TYR A 16 11.31 9.11 8.66
C TYR A 16 12.78 8.70 8.72
N GLY A 17 13.24 7.75 7.90
CA GLY A 17 14.64 7.36 7.90
C GLY A 17 15.01 6.22 6.97
N PRO A 18 16.32 5.96 6.81
CA PRO A 18 16.83 4.94 5.89
C PRO A 18 16.83 3.52 6.46
N LEU A 19 16.51 3.37 7.76
CA LEU A 19 16.43 2.08 8.43
C LEU A 19 14.99 1.56 8.45
N TRP A 20 14.83 0.27 8.72
CA TRP A 20 13.51 -0.32 8.89
C TRP A 20 12.81 0.26 10.13
N GLY A 21 11.58 0.74 9.94
CA GLY A 21 10.69 1.30 10.98
C GLY A 21 9.55 2.10 10.34
N ASN A 22 8.48 2.39 11.09
CA ASN A 22 7.33 3.19 10.60
C ASN A 22 6.78 2.75 9.24
N MET A 23 6.62 1.43 9.06
CA MET A 23 6.28 0.82 7.78
C MET A 23 4.98 1.39 7.20
N SER A 24 5.13 2.07 6.07
CA SER A 24 4.08 2.68 5.27
C SER A 24 4.20 2.18 3.82
N TRP A 25 3.19 2.39 2.99
CA TRP A 25 3.27 2.05 1.56
C TRP A 25 3.55 3.27 0.71
N GLY A 26 4.79 3.39 0.21
CA GLY A 26 5.08 4.30 -0.88
C GLY A 26 4.36 3.86 -2.16
N HIS A 27 4.09 4.80 -3.05
CA HIS A 27 3.37 4.55 -4.31
C HIS A 27 4.05 5.28 -5.47
N ALA A 28 4.32 4.54 -6.55
CA ALA A 28 4.76 5.10 -7.81
C ALA A 28 3.92 4.55 -8.97
N ILE A 29 3.78 5.35 -10.02
CA ILE A 29 3.12 4.96 -11.26
C ILE A 29 4.06 5.06 -12.45
N SER A 30 3.79 4.25 -13.48
CA SER A 30 4.53 4.25 -14.74
C SER A 30 3.63 3.85 -15.90
N HIS A 31 3.98 4.30 -17.11
CA HIS A 31 3.35 3.82 -18.34
C HIS A 31 4.18 2.76 -19.07
N ASP A 32 5.44 2.54 -18.66
CA ASP A 32 6.40 1.68 -19.36
C ASP A 32 7.21 0.76 -18.43
N LEU A 33 6.94 0.78 -17.12
CA LEU A 33 7.66 0.06 -16.05
C LEU A 33 9.13 0.49 -15.84
N ILE A 34 9.59 1.54 -16.52
CA ILE A 34 10.96 2.03 -16.46
C ILE A 34 10.99 3.43 -15.84
N ASN A 35 10.15 4.33 -16.35
CA ASN A 35 10.05 5.71 -15.90
C ASN A 35 8.94 5.83 -14.87
N TRP A 36 9.30 6.20 -13.64
CA TRP A 36 8.39 6.21 -12.49
C TRP A 36 8.15 7.64 -11.99
N VAL A 37 6.87 7.94 -11.72
CA VAL A 37 6.44 9.15 -11.02
C VAL A 37 6.01 8.74 -9.62
N HIS A 38 6.65 9.30 -8.60
CA HIS A 38 6.26 9.10 -7.21
C HIS A 38 4.99 9.88 -6.88
N LEU A 39 4.06 9.23 -6.20
CA LEU A 39 2.84 9.81 -5.67
C LEU A 39 2.92 9.88 -4.14
N ASP A 40 1.88 10.43 -3.53
CA ASP A 40 1.73 10.42 -2.07
C ASP A 40 1.71 8.99 -1.51
N ILE A 41 2.05 8.86 -0.24
CA ILE A 41 2.02 7.58 0.48
C ILE A 41 0.59 7.03 0.46
N ALA A 42 0.45 5.78 0.03
CA ALA A 42 -0.84 5.13 -0.17
C ALA A 42 -1.45 4.58 1.13
N LEU A 43 -0.65 3.99 2.02
CA LEU A 43 -1.07 3.50 3.33
C LEU A 43 -0.12 4.02 4.41
N VAL A 44 -0.69 4.54 5.49
CA VAL A 44 0.02 5.04 6.67
C VAL A 44 -0.55 4.36 7.92
N PRO A 45 0.29 4.03 8.92
CA PRO A 45 -0.17 3.51 10.21
C PRO A 45 -1.00 4.54 10.96
N ASN A 46 -2.33 4.53 10.79
CA ASN A 46 -3.21 5.53 11.39
C ASN A 46 -4.48 4.94 12.02
N GLU A 47 -4.64 3.63 11.98
CA GLU A 47 -5.80 2.94 12.52
C GLU A 47 -5.37 1.90 13.57
N HIS A 48 -6.27 1.55 14.48
CA HIS A 48 -5.97 0.65 15.60
C HIS A 48 -5.45 -0.74 15.16
N TYR A 49 -5.84 -1.21 13.97
CA TYR A 49 -5.46 -2.49 13.39
C TYR A 49 -4.12 -2.47 12.64
N ASP A 50 -3.52 -1.31 12.41
CA ASP A 50 -2.23 -1.18 11.72
C ASP A 50 -1.30 -0.15 12.37
N ILE A 51 -1.62 0.34 13.56
CA ILE A 51 -0.94 1.44 14.24
C ILE A 51 0.58 1.25 14.37
N ASN A 52 1.07 0.02 14.38
CA ASN A 52 2.49 -0.32 14.45
C ASN A 52 3.13 -0.65 13.09
N GLY A 53 2.39 -0.59 11.99
CA GLY A 53 2.91 -0.76 10.64
C GLY A 53 1.89 -1.31 9.64
N CYS A 54 1.91 -0.78 8.41
CA CYS A 54 1.24 -1.34 7.25
C CYS A 54 2.24 -2.24 6.49
N PHE A 55 2.24 -3.54 6.79
CA PHE A 55 3.13 -4.52 6.18
C PHE A 55 2.66 -4.95 4.78
N SER A 56 3.40 -5.86 4.15
CA SER A 56 3.20 -6.29 2.77
C SER A 56 1.81 -6.86 2.51
N GLY A 57 1.44 -6.87 1.24
CA GLY A 57 0.12 -7.22 0.77
C GLY A 57 0.09 -7.37 -0.74
N SER A 58 -1.10 -7.65 -1.26
CA SER A 58 -1.35 -7.90 -2.68
C SER A 58 -2.61 -7.18 -3.13
N THR A 59 -2.64 -6.79 -4.40
CA THR A 59 -3.83 -6.21 -5.03
C THR A 59 -4.54 -7.26 -5.87
N THR A 60 -5.86 -7.33 -5.76
CA THR A 60 -6.75 -8.12 -6.61
C THR A 60 -7.67 -7.18 -7.37
N ILE A 61 -7.88 -7.43 -8.67
CA ILE A 61 -8.93 -6.75 -9.44
C ILE A 61 -10.18 -7.60 -9.31
N LEU A 62 -11.21 -7.03 -8.68
CA LEU A 62 -12.50 -7.68 -8.48
C LEU A 62 -13.26 -7.82 -9.82
N PRO A 63 -14.28 -8.71 -9.91
CA PRO A 63 -15.04 -8.90 -11.15
C PRO A 63 -15.75 -7.64 -11.68
N ASN A 64 -16.04 -6.66 -10.81
CA ASN A 64 -16.59 -5.35 -11.19
C ASN A 64 -15.52 -4.38 -11.74
N GLY A 65 -14.25 -4.81 -11.82
CA GLY A 65 -13.12 -4.00 -12.26
C GLY A 65 -12.49 -3.13 -11.16
N GLU A 66 -12.97 -3.19 -9.93
CA GLU A 66 -12.43 -2.41 -8.82
C GLU A 66 -11.17 -3.07 -8.22
N PRO A 67 -10.07 -2.32 -8.02
CA PRO A 67 -8.91 -2.81 -7.27
C PRO A 67 -9.21 -2.91 -5.77
N ALA A 68 -8.78 -4.01 -5.14
CA ALA A 68 -8.81 -4.18 -3.69
C ALA A 68 -7.44 -4.66 -3.19
N ILE A 69 -6.94 -4.05 -2.10
CA ILE A 69 -5.66 -4.41 -1.47
C ILE A 69 -5.94 -5.17 -0.18
N LEU A 70 -5.41 -6.39 -0.09
CA LEU A 70 -5.25 -7.09 1.19
C LEU A 70 -3.82 -6.90 1.67
N TYR A 71 -3.65 -6.42 2.90
CA TYR A 71 -2.33 -6.19 3.51
C TYR A 71 -2.32 -6.60 4.98
N THR A 72 -1.13 -6.87 5.49
CA THR A 72 -0.95 -7.17 6.91
C THR A 72 -0.79 -5.87 7.70
N GLY A 73 -1.64 -5.63 8.69
CA GLY A 73 -1.43 -4.60 9.71
C GLY A 73 -0.77 -5.16 10.95
N VAL A 74 -0.08 -4.29 11.70
CA VAL A 74 0.41 -4.62 13.04
C VAL A 74 -0.41 -3.85 14.07
N ASP A 75 -1.20 -4.58 14.87
CA ASP A 75 -2.08 -3.98 15.88
C ASP A 75 -1.29 -3.44 17.09
N ALA A 76 -1.99 -2.78 18.01
CA ALA A 76 -1.40 -2.23 19.24
C ALA A 76 -0.70 -3.26 20.16
N LYS A 77 -1.00 -4.56 19.99
CA LYS A 77 -0.42 -5.69 20.75
C LYS A 77 0.68 -6.41 19.97
N LEU A 78 1.09 -5.86 18.82
CA LEU A 78 2.09 -6.43 17.91
C LEU A 78 1.63 -7.72 17.21
N HIS A 79 0.32 -7.98 17.14
CA HIS A 79 -0.21 -9.05 16.31
C HIS A 79 -0.25 -8.63 14.84
N GLN A 80 -0.01 -9.59 13.96
CA GLN A 80 -0.26 -9.43 12.53
C GLN A 80 -1.71 -9.76 12.22
N VAL A 81 -2.44 -8.80 11.66
CA VAL A 81 -3.86 -8.91 11.28
C VAL A 81 -4.04 -8.60 9.80
N GLN A 82 -5.13 -9.07 9.20
CA GLN A 82 -5.37 -8.91 7.77
C GLN A 82 -6.40 -7.80 7.54
N ASN A 83 -6.00 -6.79 6.78
CA ASN A 83 -6.78 -5.59 6.53
C ASN A 83 -7.09 -5.46 5.03
N LEU A 84 -8.27 -4.89 4.72
CA LEU A 84 -8.73 -4.64 3.37
C LEU A 84 -8.79 -3.14 3.11
N ALA A 85 -8.20 -2.69 2.01
CA ALA A 85 -8.21 -1.30 1.56
C ALA A 85 -8.74 -1.20 0.12
N PHE A 86 -9.49 -0.13 -0.14
CA PHE A 86 -10.03 0.23 -1.44
C PHE A 86 -9.50 1.60 -1.88
N PRO A 87 -9.37 1.86 -3.18
CA PRO A 87 -8.97 3.16 -3.68
C PRO A 87 -10.00 4.23 -3.27
N LYS A 88 -9.51 5.38 -2.79
CA LYS A 88 -10.37 6.49 -2.36
C LYS A 88 -11.14 7.14 -3.53
N ASN A 89 -10.53 7.17 -4.72
CA ASN A 89 -11.09 7.72 -5.94
C ASN A 89 -10.86 6.73 -7.10
N ILE A 90 -11.84 6.59 -7.99
CA ILE A 90 -11.82 5.65 -9.14
C ILE A 90 -11.57 6.38 -10.45
#